data_AF-A0A942GJS6-F1
#
_entry.id   AF-A0A942GJS6-F1
#
_cell.length_a   1.000
_cell.length_b   1.000
_cell.length_c   1.000
_cell.angle_alpha   90.00
_cell.angle_beta   90.00
_cell.angle_gamma   90.00
#
_symmetry.space_group_name_H-M   'P 1'
#
loop_
_entity.id
_entity.type
_entity.pdbx_description
1 polymer ?
#
loop_
_entity_poly.entity_id
_entity_poly.type
_entity_poly.pdbx_seq_one_letter_code
_entity_poly.pdbx_strand_id
1 'polypeptide(L)'
;EPNNKSIMQVLKANDFDCENRKYESDLLNLSFKNHKKGEGSYLFGSTWNLIDQMIISPSLNDGKNIEYVCNSFTIIKPEFMVAKEGDRKNGPLPTYSGNRYLGGYSDHFPIGASFILVGDK
;
A
#
# COMPACT_ATOMS: atom_id res chain seq x y z
N GLU A 1 7.15 -7.51 -1.37
CA GLU A 1 6.04 -7.99 -0.52
C GLU A 1 6.24 -7.66 0.96
N PRO A 2 5.16 -7.31 1.67
CA PRO A 2 5.16 -7.10 3.11
C PRO A 2 5.65 -8.31 3.92
N ASN A 3 5.47 -9.53 3.41
CA ASN A 3 5.96 -10.76 4.05
C ASN A 3 7.44 -11.10 3.74
N ASN A 4 8.17 -10.23 3.04
CA ASN A 4 9.58 -10.49 2.74
C ASN A 4 10.44 -10.39 4.02
N LYS A 5 11.52 -11.18 4.10
CA LYS A 5 12.48 -11.15 5.22
C LYS A 5 13.04 -9.75 5.49
N SER A 6 13.29 -8.96 4.44
CA SER A 6 13.79 -7.57 4.60
C SER A 6 12.78 -6.69 5.36
N ILE A 7 11.49 -6.93 5.21
CA ILE A 7 10.43 -6.16 5.87
C ILE A 7 10.16 -6.71 7.27
N MET A 8 9.92 -8.03 7.38
CA MET A 8 9.48 -8.64 8.65
C MET A 8 10.61 -8.84 9.66
N GLN A 9 11.83 -9.15 9.22
CA GLN A 9 12.94 -9.55 10.10
C GLN A 9 13.98 -8.45 10.24
N VAL A 10 14.31 -7.76 9.15
CA VAL A 10 15.32 -6.68 9.18
C VAL A 10 14.69 -5.38 9.64
N LEU A 11 13.67 -4.86 8.93
CA LEU A 11 12.95 -3.65 9.34
C LEU A 11 11.99 -3.88 10.52
N LYS A 12 11.58 -5.13 10.76
CA LYS A 12 10.57 -5.50 11.76
C LYS A 12 9.21 -4.80 11.58
N ALA A 13 8.92 -4.35 10.36
CA ALA A 13 7.67 -3.68 9.99
C ALA A 13 6.57 -4.71 9.71
N ASN A 14 6.11 -5.37 10.77
CA ASN A 14 5.08 -6.41 10.73
C ASN A 14 3.67 -5.81 10.74
N ASP A 15 2.67 -6.68 10.58
CA ASP A 15 1.26 -6.34 10.81
C ASP A 15 1.04 -5.83 12.24
N PHE A 16 0.12 -4.89 12.40
CA PHE A 16 -0.17 -4.26 13.68
C PHE A 16 -1.66 -3.95 13.82
N ASP A 17 -2.13 -3.83 15.05
CA ASP A 17 -3.48 -3.40 15.36
C ASP A 17 -3.49 -1.88 15.55
N CYS A 18 -4.02 -1.15 14.56
CA CYS A 18 -4.04 0.32 14.61
C CYS A 18 -5.00 0.92 15.65
N GLU A 19 -5.88 0.12 16.28
CA GLU A 19 -6.73 0.57 17.39
C GLU A 19 -5.99 0.45 18.74
N ASN A 20 -5.05 -0.49 18.84
CA ASN A 20 -4.26 -0.73 20.04
C ASN A 20 -2.91 -0.03 19.97
N ARG A 21 -2.84 1.18 20.53
CA ARG A 21 -1.66 2.07 20.52
C ARG A 21 -0.44 1.61 21.33
N LYS A 22 -0.33 0.31 21.62
CA LYS A 22 0.82 -0.31 22.29
C LYS A 22 1.54 -1.18 21.28
N TYR A 23 2.62 -0.65 20.72
CA TYR A 23 3.39 -1.33 19.68
C TYR A 23 4.73 -1.79 20.25
N GLU A 24 5.05 -3.06 20.00
CA GLU A 24 6.37 -3.65 20.29
C GLU A 24 7.39 -3.36 19.17
N SER A 25 6.92 -2.86 18.02
CA SER A 25 7.76 -2.54 16.87
C SER A 25 7.92 -1.03 16.69
N ASP A 26 9.12 -0.63 16.28
CA ASP A 26 9.47 0.75 15.93
C ASP A 26 8.92 1.20 14.57
N LEU A 27 8.34 0.28 13.79
CA LEU A 27 7.77 0.55 12.47
C LEU A 27 6.45 -0.21 12.26
N LEU A 28 5.45 0.49 11.75
CA LEU A 28 4.09 -0.01 11.51
C LEU A 28 3.83 -0.06 10.00
N ASN A 29 3.53 -1.24 9.48
CA ASN A 29 3.27 -1.40 8.05
C ASN A 29 1.78 -1.28 7.73
N LEU A 30 1.36 -0.14 7.19
CA LEU A 30 -0.04 0.15 6.88
C LEU A 30 -0.62 -0.76 5.77
N SER A 31 0.26 -1.31 4.92
CA SER A 31 -0.13 -2.10 3.75
C SER A 31 -0.33 -3.59 4.07
N PHE A 32 0.12 -4.07 5.24
CA PHE A 32 0.19 -5.51 5.55
C PHE A 32 -1.20 -6.18 5.54
N LYS A 33 -2.22 -5.49 6.05
CA LYS A 33 -3.60 -5.99 6.06
C LYS A 33 -4.16 -6.18 4.65
N ASN A 34 -3.88 -5.28 3.72
CA ASN A 34 -4.30 -5.40 2.31
C ASN A 34 -3.54 -6.53 1.62
N HIS A 35 -2.25 -6.70 1.91
CA HIS A 35 -1.49 -7.84 1.43
C HIS A 35 -2.07 -9.19 1.91
N LYS A 36 -2.48 -9.30 3.17
CA LYS A 36 -3.16 -10.50 3.70
C LYS A 36 -4.48 -10.82 2.97
N LYS A 37 -5.15 -9.80 2.41
CA LYS A 37 -6.36 -9.96 1.59
C LYS A 37 -6.06 -10.31 0.12
N GLY A 38 -4.79 -10.39 -0.27
CA GLY A 38 -4.38 -10.65 -1.65
C GLY A 38 -4.49 -9.43 -2.57
N GLU A 39 -4.61 -8.23 -2.00
CA GLU A 39 -4.62 -6.99 -2.78
C GLU A 39 -3.20 -6.58 -3.19
N GLY A 40 -3.06 -5.88 -4.32
CA GLY A 40 -1.79 -5.41 -4.84
C GLY A 40 -1.91 -4.14 -5.67
N SER A 41 -0.83 -3.36 -5.70
CA SER A 41 -0.64 -2.20 -6.58
C SER A 41 -0.04 -2.60 -7.93
N TYR A 42 0.67 -3.73 -7.99
CA TYR A 42 1.38 -4.20 -9.17
C TYR A 42 0.86 -5.59 -9.60
N LEU A 43 0.54 -5.75 -10.89
CA LEU A 43 0.10 -7.01 -11.47
C LEU A 43 1.22 -7.61 -12.32
N PHE A 44 1.82 -8.72 -11.88
CA PHE A 44 2.83 -9.46 -12.63
C PHE A 44 2.28 -10.81 -13.09
N GLY A 45 2.15 -10.99 -14.41
CA GLY A 45 1.38 -12.10 -14.96
C GLY A 45 -0.06 -12.04 -14.44
N SER A 46 -0.48 -13.07 -13.70
CA SER A 46 -1.80 -13.13 -13.04
C SER A 46 -1.74 -12.90 -11.52
N THR A 47 -0.59 -12.47 -11.00
CA THR A 47 -0.34 -12.35 -9.56
C THR A 47 -0.28 -10.89 -9.13
N TRP A 48 -1.12 -10.54 -8.16
CA TRP A 48 -1.07 -9.24 -7.49
C TRP A 48 0.06 -9.22 -6.46
N ASN A 49 0.86 -8.16 -6.52
CA ASN A 49 1.98 -7.89 -5.62
C ASN A 49 1.77 -6.53 -4.96
N LEU A 50 2.21 -6.41 -3.71
CA LEU A 50 2.17 -5.16 -2.94
C LEU A 50 3.58 -4.74 -2.54
N ILE A 51 4.44 -4.56 -3.56
CA ILE A 51 5.80 -4.03 -3.36
C ILE A 51 5.79 -2.55 -2.97
N ASP A 52 4.76 -1.81 -3.38
CA ASP A 52 4.51 -0.44 -2.91
C ASP A 52 3.84 -0.49 -1.54
N GLN A 53 4.53 0.00 -0.52
CA GLN A 53 4.13 -0.10 0.88
C GLN A 53 4.24 1.27 1.56
N MET A 54 3.39 1.50 2.55
CA MET A 54 3.54 2.64 3.46
C MET A 54 3.86 2.13 4.85
N ILE A 55 5.07 2.46 5.32
CA ILE A 55 5.58 2.08 6.64
C ILE A 55 5.81 3.36 7.42
N ILE A 56 5.22 3.46 8.60
CA ILE A 56 5.24 4.66 9.44
C ILE A 56 5.87 4.38 10.79
N SER A 57 6.35 5.43 11.46
CA SER A 57 6.75 5.36 12.85
C SER A 57 5.51 5.34 13.78
N PRO A 58 5.59 4.69 14.95
CA PRO A 58 4.54 4.70 15.98
C PRO A 58 4.02 6.07 16.38
N SER A 59 4.85 7.13 16.29
CA SER A 59 4.46 8.51 16.58
C SER A 59 3.39 9.08 15.65
N LEU A 60 3.13 8.43 14.50
CA LEU A 60 2.03 8.76 13.60
C LEU A 60 0.75 7.98 13.92
N ASN A 61 0.71 7.20 15.01
CA ASN A 61 -0.49 6.50 15.50
C ASN A 61 -0.51 6.39 17.04
N ASP A 62 -0.07 7.45 17.73
CA ASP A 62 0.05 7.51 19.20
C ASP A 62 -1.04 8.38 19.87
N GLY A 63 -1.93 8.98 19.08
CA GLY A 63 -3.06 9.79 19.53
C GLY A 63 -2.71 11.20 19.98
N LYS A 64 -1.51 11.74 19.68
CA LYS A 64 -1.10 13.07 20.14
C LYS A 64 -1.10 14.17 19.08
N ASN A 65 -0.43 13.95 17.95
CA ASN A 65 -0.20 14.98 16.92
C ASN A 65 -0.83 14.57 15.59
N ILE A 66 -0.09 13.87 14.74
CA ILE A 66 -0.62 13.31 13.51
C ILE A 66 -1.04 11.88 13.81
N GLU A 67 -2.28 11.54 13.50
CA GLU A 67 -2.82 10.20 13.72
C GLU A 67 -3.22 9.56 12.38
N TYR A 68 -2.75 8.34 12.16
CA TYR A 68 -3.21 7.50 11.07
C TYR A 68 -4.68 7.16 11.25
N VAL A 69 -5.48 7.42 10.22
CA VAL A 69 -6.86 6.93 10.20
C VAL A 69 -6.81 5.42 10.03
N CYS A 70 -7.08 4.70 11.13
CA CYS A 70 -6.96 3.25 11.18
C CYS A 70 -7.68 2.57 10.01
N ASN A 71 -6.98 1.64 9.34
CA ASN A 71 -7.42 0.94 8.13
C ASN A 71 -7.68 1.83 6.89
N SER A 72 -7.19 3.07 6.83
CA SER A 72 -7.37 3.95 5.66
C SER A 72 -6.38 3.71 4.51
N PHE A 73 -5.39 2.83 4.69
CA PHE A 73 -4.51 2.42 3.59
C PHE A 73 -5.34 1.88 2.41
N THR A 74 -5.06 2.40 1.22
CA THR A 74 -5.81 2.06 0.02
C THR A 74 -4.91 1.99 -1.20
N ILE A 75 -5.22 1.06 -2.09
CA ILE A 75 -4.69 1.02 -3.45
C ILE A 75 -5.70 1.77 -4.31
N ILE A 76 -5.28 2.92 -4.83
CA ILE A 76 -6.13 3.82 -5.60
C ILE A 76 -6.17 3.30 -7.03
N LYS A 77 -7.36 2.98 -7.54
CA LYS A 77 -7.56 2.43 -8.89
C LYS A 77 -8.43 3.38 -9.73
N PRO A 78 -7.94 4.57 -10.13
CA PRO A 78 -8.71 5.49 -10.96
C PRO A 78 -9.05 4.80 -12.28
N GLU A 79 -10.27 4.99 -12.78
CA GLU A 79 -10.75 4.24 -13.95
C GLU A 79 -9.85 4.42 -15.18
N PHE A 80 -9.30 5.61 -15.38
CA PHE A 80 -8.39 5.93 -16.48
C PHE A 80 -7.03 5.23 -16.39
N MET A 81 -6.67 4.66 -15.22
CA MET A 81 -5.46 3.86 -15.03
C MET A 81 -5.73 2.36 -15.18
N VAL A 82 -6.97 1.92 -15.38
CA VAL A 82 -7.31 0.49 -15.41
C VAL A 82 -7.35 -0.01 -16.86
N ALA A 83 -6.53 -1.00 -17.18
CA ALA A 83 -6.56 -1.67 -18.47
C ALA A 83 -7.91 -2.37 -18.68
N LYS A 84 -8.58 -2.05 -19.80
CA LYS A 84 -9.93 -2.56 -20.10
C LYS A 84 -9.93 -3.91 -20.83
N GLU A 85 -8.82 -4.25 -21.46
CA GLU A 85 -8.65 -5.42 -22.33
C GLU A 85 -7.23 -5.99 -22.27
N GLY A 86 -7.04 -7.13 -22.94
CA GLY A 86 -5.77 -7.86 -22.96
C GLY A 86 -5.47 -8.62 -21.67
N ASP A 87 -4.27 -9.20 -21.61
CA ASP A 87 -3.85 -10.10 -20.52
C ASP A 87 -3.80 -9.42 -19.15
N ARG A 88 -3.69 -8.09 -19.13
CA ARG A 88 -3.65 -7.28 -17.91
C ARG A 88 -4.99 -6.62 -17.61
N LYS A 89 -6.11 -7.10 -18.18
CA LYS A 89 -7.44 -6.56 -17.92
C LYS A 89 -7.71 -6.45 -16.41
N ASN A 90 -8.25 -5.31 -15.98
CA ASN A 90 -8.43 -4.89 -14.58
C ASN A 90 -7.13 -4.54 -13.82
N GLY A 91 -5.98 -4.66 -14.47
CA GLY A 91 -4.67 -4.23 -14.01
C GLY A 91 -4.37 -2.75 -14.27
N PRO A 92 -3.25 -2.23 -13.74
CA PRO A 92 -2.76 -0.91 -14.10
C PRO A 92 -2.36 -0.86 -15.59
N LEU A 93 -2.68 0.25 -16.26
CA LEU A 93 -2.37 0.51 -17.66
C LEU A 93 -1.02 1.23 -17.77
N PRO A 94 0.04 0.56 -18.23
CA PRO A 94 1.36 1.17 -18.34
C PRO A 94 1.48 2.02 -19.60
N THR A 95 2.48 2.90 -19.63
CA THR A 95 2.80 3.68 -20.82
C THR A 95 3.26 2.78 -21.97
N TYR A 96 4.05 1.74 -21.66
CA TYR A 96 4.56 0.77 -22.62
C TYR A 96 4.41 -0.67 -22.13
N SER A 97 4.33 -1.61 -23.07
CA SER A 97 4.50 -3.04 -22.83
C SER A 97 5.51 -3.59 -23.83
N GLY A 98 6.74 -3.81 -23.38
CA GLY A 98 7.87 -4.05 -24.28
C GLY A 98 8.05 -2.85 -25.22
N ASN A 99 8.12 -3.10 -26.52
CA ASN A 99 8.27 -2.05 -27.54
C ASN A 99 6.94 -1.38 -27.95
N ARG A 100 5.79 -1.84 -27.43
CA ARG A 100 4.47 -1.31 -27.79
C ARG A 100 4.06 -0.18 -26.84
N TYR A 101 3.74 0.98 -27.39
CA TYR A 101 3.09 2.07 -26.64
C TYR A 101 1.62 1.74 -26.38
N LEU A 102 1.18 1.87 -25.14
CA LEU A 102 -0.20 1.63 -24.69
C LEU A 102 -0.90 2.91 -24.22
N GLY A 103 -0.17 4.00 -23.98
CA GLY A 103 -0.73 5.30 -23.61
C GLY A 103 -1.23 5.41 -22.16
N GLY A 104 -0.89 4.43 -21.32
CA GLY A 104 -1.17 4.48 -19.89
C GLY A 104 -0.19 5.31 -19.08
N TYR A 105 -0.47 5.40 -17.77
CA TYR A 105 0.24 6.29 -16.85
C TYR A 105 1.32 5.56 -16.05
N SER A 106 1.07 4.31 -15.65
CA SER A 106 1.99 3.51 -14.83
C SER A 106 1.60 2.04 -14.86
N ASP A 107 2.57 1.14 -14.75
CA ASP A 107 2.38 -0.29 -14.46
C ASP A 107 2.06 -0.56 -12.98
N HIS A 108 1.97 0.47 -12.14
CA HIS A 108 1.60 0.40 -10.73
C HIS A 108 0.40 1.30 -10.44
N PHE A 109 -0.50 0.84 -9.58
CA PHE A 109 -1.52 1.70 -8.98
C PHE A 109 -0.92 2.55 -7.86
N PRO A 110 -1.32 3.82 -7.72
CA PRO A 110 -0.96 4.62 -6.56
C PRO A 110 -1.47 4.00 -5.26
N ILE A 111 -0.73 4.22 -4.17
CA ILE A 111 -1.16 3.88 -2.82
C ILE A 111 -1.40 5.16 -2.03
N GLY A 112 -2.30 5.11 -1.05
CA GLY A 112 -2.60 6.23 -0.18
C GLY A 112 -2.93 5.77 1.23
N ALA A 113 -2.83 6.70 2.18
CA ALA A 113 -3.33 6.56 3.54
C ALA A 113 -3.78 7.93 4.03
N SER A 114 -4.75 7.96 4.94
CA SER A 114 -5.26 9.21 5.52
C SER A 114 -4.69 9.43 6.90
N PHE A 115 -4.36 10.68 7.19
CA PHE A 115 -3.89 11.12 8.49
C PHE A 115 -4.68 12.34 8.93
N ILE A 116 -4.93 12.46 10.22
CA ILE A 116 -5.60 13.63 10.82
C ILE A 116 -4.63 14.34 11.76
N LEU A 117 -4.81 15.65 11.88
CA LEU A 117 -4.21 16.42 12.96
C LEU A 117 -5.12 16.27 14.19
N VAL A 118 -4.60 15.62 15.21
CA VAL A 118 -5.13 15.64 16.57
C VAL A 118 -4.66 16.95 17.17
N GLY A 119 -5.54 17.97 17.13
CA GLY A 119 -5.27 19.25 17.77
C GLY A 119 -5.37 19.15 19.29
N ASP A 120 -4.63 20.02 19.98
CA ASP A 120 -4.76 20.24 21.42
C ASP A 120 -6.23 20.55 21.75
N LYS A 121 -6.83 19.70 22.58
CA LYS A 121 -8.05 20.07 23.31
C LYS A 121 -7.70 21.10 24.39
#